data_AF-A0AAN2PF77-F1
#
_entry.id   AF-A0AAN2PF77-F1
#
_cell.length_a   1.000
_cell.length_b   1.000
_cell.length_c   1.000
_cell.angle_alpha   90.00
_cell.angle_beta   90.00
_cell.angle_gamma   90.00
#
_symmetry.space_group_name_H-M   'P 1'
#
loop_
_entity.id
_entity.type
_entity.pdbx_description
1 polymer ?
#
loop_
_entity_poly.entity_id
_entity_poly.type
_entity_poly.pdbx_seq_one_letter_code
_entity_poly.pdbx_strand_id
1 'polypeptide(L)'
;MTTQTIEVKKVFVTDNQEQWIVFEEEMQAGFQYKLASIDDLHDYVAGTGEVFTYNIETSEGVAQWHEEQFPEGSPIDHVCEYRVIN
;
A
#
# COMPACT_ATOMS: atom_id res chain seq x y z
N MET A 1 27.44 -7.33 -10.15
CA MET A 1 26.30 -6.46 -9.86
C MET A 1 25.10 -7.36 -9.67
N THR A 2 24.65 -7.53 -8.44
CA THR A 2 23.46 -8.33 -8.14
C THR A 2 22.27 -7.42 -8.42
N THR A 3 21.51 -7.71 -9.48
CA THR A 3 20.20 -7.10 -9.68
C THR A 3 19.35 -7.57 -8.51
N GLN A 4 19.22 -6.74 -7.47
CA GLN A 4 18.21 -6.96 -6.45
C GLN A 4 16.89 -6.69 -7.16
N THR A 5 16.20 -7.76 -7.54
CA THR A 5 14.81 -7.66 -7.98
C THR A 5 14.06 -7.10 -6.79
N ILE A 6 13.63 -5.84 -6.86
CA ILE A 6 12.77 -5.26 -5.85
C ILE A 6 11.46 -6.04 -5.96
N GLU A 7 11.16 -6.86 -4.96
CA GLU A 7 9.95 -7.68 -4.95
C GLU A 7 8.73 -6.74 -4.91
N VAL A 8 7.87 -6.86 -5.91
CA VAL A 8 6.60 -6.14 -5.98
C VAL A 8 5.50 -7.13 -5.66
N LYS A 9 4.70 -6.84 -4.62
CA LYS A 9 3.56 -7.67 -4.23
C LYS A 9 2.26 -7.04 -4.72
N LYS A 10 1.33 -7.84 -5.25
CA LYS A 10 -0.01 -7.36 -5.59
C LYS A 10 -0.90 -7.40 -4.36
N VAL A 11 -1.65 -6.32 -4.15
CA VAL A 11 -2.64 -6.18 -3.08
C VAL A 11 -4.03 -6.00 -3.64
N PHE A 12 -4.98 -6.64 -3.00
CA PHE A 12 -6.37 -6.62 -3.40
C PHE A 12 -7.26 -6.22 -2.24
N VAL A 13 -8.36 -5.56 -2.57
CA VAL A 13 -9.46 -5.30 -1.65
C VAL A 13 -10.54 -6.34 -1.87
N THR A 14 -11.09 -6.87 -0.78
CA THR A 14 -12.21 -7.82 -0.80
C THR A 14 -13.44 -7.25 -0.09
N ASP A 15 -14.60 -7.84 -0.37
CA ASP A 15 -15.86 -7.54 0.31
C ASP A 15 -16.01 -8.26 1.67
N ASN A 16 -15.00 -9.04 2.07
CA ASN A 16 -14.93 -9.65 3.39
C ASN A 16 -14.75 -8.58 4.49
N GLN A 17 -15.68 -8.53 5.44
CA GLN A 17 -15.64 -7.59 6.57
C GLN A 17 -14.51 -7.87 7.57
N GLU A 18 -14.00 -9.10 7.60
CA GLU A 18 -12.93 -9.50 8.53
C GLU A 18 -11.53 -9.20 8.00
N GLN A 19 -11.36 -9.13 6.67
CA GLN A 19 -10.07 -8.92 6.04
C GLN A 19 -10.26 -8.00 4.84
N TRP A 20 -9.84 -6.75 4.96
CA TRP A 20 -10.11 -5.75 3.92
C TRP A 20 -9.08 -5.77 2.79
N ILE A 21 -7.79 -5.85 3.14
CA ILE A 21 -6.66 -5.96 2.20
C ILE A 21 -6.10 -7.39 2.25
N VAL A 22 -5.84 -7.97 1.08
CA VAL A 22 -5.27 -9.32 0.93
C VAL A 22 -4.16 -9.36 -0.13
N PHE A 23 -3.21 -10.26 0.02
CA PHE A 23 -2.26 -10.62 -1.03
C PHE A 23 -2.83 -11.69 -1.97
N GLU A 24 -2.25 -11.79 -3.16
CA GLU A 24 -2.63 -12.82 -4.15
C GLU A 24 -2.59 -14.25 -3.56
N GLU A 25 -1.59 -14.52 -2.72
CA GLU A 25 -1.38 -15.80 -2.03
C GLU A 25 -2.44 -16.12 -0.95
N GLU A 26 -3.19 -15.11 -0.50
CA GLU A 26 -4.23 -15.23 0.53
C GLU A 26 -5.64 -15.32 -0.07
N MET A 27 -5.78 -15.16 -1.39
CA MET A 27 -7.08 -15.16 -2.06
C MET A 27 -7.78 -16.52 -1.92
N GLN A 28 -9.04 -16.47 -1.47
CA GLN A 28 -9.91 -17.63 -1.29
C GLN A 28 -11.07 -17.63 -2.30
N ALA A 29 -11.51 -18.82 -2.71
CA ALA A 29 -12.64 -18.99 -3.60
C ALA A 29 -13.96 -18.53 -2.94
N GLY A 30 -14.83 -17.89 -3.73
CA GLY A 30 -16.15 -17.43 -3.27
C GLY A 30 -16.21 -15.95 -2.88
N PHE A 31 -15.09 -15.23 -2.86
CA PHE A 31 -15.02 -13.79 -2.62
C PHE A 31 -14.74 -13.00 -3.91
N GLN A 32 -15.10 -11.72 -3.89
CA GLN A 32 -14.75 -10.79 -4.97
C GLN A 32 -13.56 -9.94 -4.57
N TYR A 33 -12.59 -9.82 -5.48
CA TYR A 33 -11.37 -9.06 -5.25
C TYR A 33 -11.22 -8.00 -6.33
N LYS A 34 -10.91 -6.77 -5.92
CA LYS A 34 -10.43 -5.70 -6.81
C LYS A 34 -8.97 -5.41 -6.49
N LEU A 35 -8.17 -5.01 -7.48
CA LEU A 35 -6.84 -4.48 -7.19
C LEU A 35 -6.99 -3.24 -6.30
N ALA A 36 -6.20 -3.13 -5.23
CA ALA A 36 -6.33 -2.02 -4.31
C ALA A 36 -5.92 -0.71 -4.98
N SER A 37 -6.60 0.38 -4.62
CA SER A 37 -6.20 1.74 -4.97
C SER A 37 -5.24 2.33 -3.93
N ILE A 38 -4.60 3.47 -4.26
CA ILE A 38 -3.81 4.22 -3.27
C ILE A 38 -4.69 4.65 -2.08
N ASP A 39 -5.91 5.09 -2.36
CA ASP A 39 -6.87 5.49 -1.33
C ASP A 39 -7.22 4.31 -0.42
N ASP A 40 -7.46 3.11 -0.98
CA ASP A 40 -7.71 1.91 -0.18
C ASP A 40 -6.53 1.58 0.76
N LEU A 41 -5.29 1.84 0.32
CA LEU A 41 -4.10 1.66 1.15
C LEU A 41 -4.00 2.70 2.27
N HIS A 42 -4.28 3.98 1.99
CA HIS A 42 -4.31 5.02 3.04
C HIS A 42 -5.41 4.74 4.06
N ASP A 43 -6.58 4.30 3.61
CA ASP A 43 -7.65 3.93 4.53
C ASP A 43 -7.29 2.69 5.37
N TYR A 44 -6.58 1.71 4.79
CA TYR A 44 -6.03 0.59 5.55
C TYR A 44 -5.08 1.09 6.65
N VAL A 45 -4.11 1.95 6.33
CA VAL A 45 -3.20 2.56 7.31
C VAL A 45 -3.96 3.32 8.39
N ALA A 46 -5.00 4.08 8.01
CA ALA A 46 -5.84 4.81 8.98
C ALA A 46 -6.64 3.87 9.89
N GLY A 47 -7.09 2.72 9.38
CA GLY A 47 -7.87 1.73 10.11
C GLY A 47 -7.05 0.81 11.00
N THR A 48 -5.83 0.46 10.60
CA THR A 48 -4.99 -0.55 11.29
C THR A 48 -3.74 0.04 11.95
N GLY A 49 -3.25 1.16 11.45
CA GLY A 49 -1.93 1.70 11.79
C GLY A 49 -0.77 0.93 11.16
N GLU A 50 -1.04 -0.05 10.29
CA GLU A 50 -0.03 -0.90 9.66
C GLU A 50 0.35 -0.38 8.28
N VAL A 51 1.64 -0.47 7.94
CA VAL A 51 2.20 -0.07 6.64
C VAL A 51 2.96 -1.24 6.02
N PHE A 52 2.73 -1.47 4.73
CA PHE A 52 3.58 -2.31 3.90
C PHE A 52 4.84 -1.54 3.47
N THR A 53 6.01 -2.09 3.80
CA THR A 53 7.33 -1.47 3.56
C THR A 53 7.99 -1.91 2.25
N TYR A 54 7.36 -2.84 1.51
CA TYR A 54 7.78 -3.27 0.18
C TYR A 54 6.99 -2.55 -0.91
N ASN A 55 7.43 -2.71 -2.16
CA ASN A 55 6.70 -2.18 -3.32
C ASN A 55 5.41 -2.97 -3.52
N ILE A 56 4.33 -2.25 -3.78
CA ILE A 56 3.00 -2.84 -3.91
C ILE A 56 2.38 -2.45 -5.24
N GLU A 57 1.86 -3.41 -5.98
CA GLU A 57 1.13 -3.15 -7.22
C GLU A 57 -0.33 -2.86 -6.91
N THR A 58 -0.76 -1.66 -7.32
CA THR A 58 -2.09 -1.07 -7.12
C THR A 58 -2.74 -0.80 -8.48
N SER A 59 -4.01 -0.39 -8.49
CA SER A 59 -4.70 0.02 -9.73
C SER A 59 -4.07 1.20 -10.45
N GLU A 60 -3.30 2.03 -9.75
CA GLU A 60 -2.65 3.25 -10.24
C GLU A 60 -1.18 3.02 -10.64
N GLY A 61 -0.62 1.85 -10.31
CA GLY A 61 0.76 1.48 -10.59
C GLY A 61 1.47 0.88 -9.38
N VAL A 62 2.80 0.84 -9.44
CA VAL A 62 3.61 0.38 -8.30
C VAL A 62 3.71 1.52 -7.30
N ALA A 63 3.30 1.27 -6.07
CA ALA A 63 3.31 2.22 -4.97
C ALA A 63 4.35 1.83 -3.92
N GLN A 64 4.90 2.83 -3.24
CA GLN A 64 5.79 2.67 -2.11
C GLN A 64 5.41 3.64 -1.00
N TRP A 65 5.56 3.19 0.25
CA TRP A 65 5.37 4.01 1.43
C TRP A 65 6.46 5.08 1.54
N HIS A 66 6.07 6.34 1.71
CA HIS A 66 6.95 7.49 1.85
C HIS A 66 6.72 8.18 3.19
N GLU A 67 7.78 8.31 3.98
CA GLU A 67 7.80 9.11 5.21
C GLU A 67 8.86 10.20 5.10
N GLU A 68 8.47 11.44 5.39
CA GLU A 68 9.38 12.59 5.36
C GLU A 68 9.09 13.55 6.50
N GLN A 69 10.11 13.82 7.31
CA GLN A 69 10.10 14.86 8.35
C GLN A 69 10.69 16.14 7.79
N PHE A 70 9.96 17.23 7.95
CA PHE A 70 10.38 18.53 7.46
C PHE A 70 11.09 19.33 8.55
N PRO A 71 12.00 20.26 8.18
CA PRO A 71 12.66 21.12 9.14
C PRO A 71 11.68 22.01 9.91
N GLU A 72 12.04 22.33 11.17
CA GLU A 72 11.31 23.27 12.02
C GLU A 72 11.15 24.63 11.30
N GLY A 73 9.90 25.12 11.22
CA GLY A 73 9.54 26.33 10.48
C GLY A 73 8.96 26.09 9.07
N SER A 74 8.87 24.84 8.63
CA SER A 74 8.12 24.45 7.43
C SER A 74 6.62 24.51 7.69
N PRO A 75 5.77 24.77 6.67
CA PRO A 75 4.31 24.79 6.83
C PRO A 75 3.70 23.40 7.08
N ILE A 76 4.50 22.34 6.91
CA ILE A 76 4.14 20.94 7.10
C ILE A 76 5.25 20.36 7.96
N ASP A 77 4.90 19.65 9.04
CA ASP A 77 5.89 19.06 9.95
C ASP A 77 6.28 17.64 9.53
N HIS A 78 5.34 16.88 8.96
CA HIS A 78 5.52 15.47 8.60
C HIS A 78 4.58 15.04 7.46
N VAL A 79 5.05 14.17 6.58
CA VAL A 79 4.25 13.51 5.54
C VAL A 79 4.40 12.01 5.64
N CYS A 80 3.27 11.30 5.62
CA CYS A 80 3.15 9.83 5.59
C CYS A 80 2.14 9.44 4.52
N GLU A 81 2.58 8.85 3.42
CA GLU A 81 1.67 8.43 2.35
C GLU A 81 2.29 7.37 1.44
N TYR A 82 1.43 6.50 0.87
CA TYR A 82 1.77 5.77 -0.35
C TYR A 82 1.85 6.70 -1.56
N ARG A 83 2.95 6.58 -2.33
CA ARG A 83 3.16 7.28 -3.61
C ARG A 83 3.43 6.29 -4.72
N VAL A 84 2.89 6.56 -5.91
CA VAL A 84 3.22 5.80 -7.12
C VAL A 84 4.65 6.14 -7.56
N ILE A 85 5.44 5.09 -7.78
CA ILE A 85 6.85 5.14 -8.19
C ILE A 85 6.99 4.57 -9.62
N ASN A 86 6.44 5.29 -10.59
CA ASN A 86 6.58 4.93 -12.01
C ASN A 86 8.03 5.08 -12.52
#